data_AF-A0A9E0NA95-F1
#
_entry.id   AF-A0A9E0NA95-F1
#
_cell.length_a   1.000
_cell.length_b   1.000
_cell.length_c   1.000
_cell.angle_alpha   90.00
_cell.angle_beta   90.00
_cell.angle_gamma   90.00
#
_symmetry.space_group_name_H-M   'P 1'
#
loop_
_entity.id
_entity.type
_entity.pdbx_description
1 polymer ?
#
loop_
_entity_poly.entity_id
_entity_poly.type
_entity_poly.pdbx_seq_one_letter_code
_entity_poly.pdbx_strand_id
1 'polypeptide(L)'
;MAKKSEASAKSSTAPAKKAAAKPKAESKKAVPRGPLAKLKAVYESKESLVGNLVGTLRTADEDEGALKQRLLKASNAQLLRLATTVDKVKKQYGGRQQLIDAVSKAMNKAKDKDFMSKLASFPLPRLLDLASAAARRAK
;
A
#
# COMPACT_ATOMS: atom_id res chain seq x y z
N MET A 1 73.03 28.76 29.12
CA MET A 1 72.65 28.62 27.70
C MET A 1 71.16 28.90 27.59
N ALA A 2 70.79 30.14 27.27
CA ALA A 2 70.15 30.53 25.98
C ALA A 2 68.85 29.73 25.72
N LYS A 3 67.67 30.20 26.19
CA LYS A 3 66.74 31.14 25.52
C LYS A 3 66.63 30.96 24.00
N LYS A 4 65.49 30.41 23.55
CA LYS A 4 64.67 30.86 22.40
C LYS A 4 63.35 30.05 22.46
N SER A 5 62.15 30.54 22.78
CA SER A 5 61.34 31.69 22.34
C SER A 5 61.05 31.72 20.84
N GLU A 6 59.84 31.32 20.44
CA GLU A 6 58.87 32.06 19.60
C GLU A 6 57.64 31.13 19.40
N ALA A 7 56.45 31.47 19.89
CA ALA A 7 55.47 32.43 19.33
C ALA A 7 54.89 31.90 18.01
N SER A 8 53.61 31.94 17.68
CA SER A 8 52.42 32.73 18.03
C SER A 8 51.24 31.98 17.35
N ALA A 9 49.97 31.96 17.72
CA ALA A 9 49.05 32.98 18.22
C ALA A 9 47.82 32.24 18.83
N LYS A 10 47.27 32.60 20.00
CA LYS A 10 46.19 33.59 20.20
C LYS A 10 45.07 33.47 19.16
N SER A 11 43.78 33.52 19.45
CA SER A 11 42.94 33.57 20.65
C SER A 11 41.52 33.78 20.10
N SER A 12 40.51 33.51 20.92
CA SER A 12 39.21 34.20 20.92
C SER A 12 38.36 34.18 19.64
N THR A 13 37.24 33.46 19.67
CA THR A 13 35.92 34.12 19.75
C THR A 13 34.81 33.07 19.94
N ALA A 14 34.31 32.97 21.18
CA ALA A 14 32.88 32.83 21.36
C ALA A 14 32.24 34.22 21.15
N PRO A 15 31.01 34.28 20.66
CA PRO A 15 30.02 34.97 21.48
C PRO A 15 28.79 34.09 21.68
N ALA A 16 28.45 33.86 22.94
CA ALA A 16 27.13 33.43 23.33
C ALA A 16 26.11 34.51 22.95
N LYS A 17 25.02 34.12 22.26
CA LYS A 17 23.72 34.75 22.45
C LYS A 17 22.74 33.72 22.99
N LYS A 18 22.23 34.07 24.16
CA LYS A 18 21.35 33.32 25.06
C LYS A 18 19.89 33.48 24.60
N ALA A 19 19.14 32.39 24.79
CA ALA A 19 17.69 32.34 25.03
C ALA A 19 16.71 32.80 23.92
N ALA A 20 15.96 31.83 23.41
CA ALA A 20 14.49 31.91 23.38
C ALA A 20 13.90 30.49 23.37
N ALA A 21 12.87 30.30 24.18
CA ALA A 21 12.22 29.04 24.48
C ALA A 21 11.24 28.60 23.38
N LYS A 22 11.17 27.27 23.16
CA LYS A 22 10.00 26.42 22.81
C LYS A 22 9.22 26.75 21.49
N PRO A 23 8.68 25.73 20.78
CA PRO A 23 8.03 24.57 21.36
C PRO A 23 8.56 23.22 20.88
N LYS A 24 8.46 22.25 21.81
CA LYS A 24 8.35 20.83 21.50
C LYS A 24 7.23 20.68 20.46
N ALA A 25 7.60 20.49 19.20
CA ALA A 25 6.69 19.97 18.20
C ALA A 25 6.30 18.57 18.65
N GLU A 26 5.05 18.49 19.11
CA GLU A 26 4.25 17.32 19.36
C GLU A 26 4.75 16.07 18.65
N SER A 27 4.93 15.01 19.43
CA SER A 27 5.08 13.63 19.00
C SER A 27 3.89 13.22 18.13
N LYS A 28 3.94 13.58 16.84
CA LYS A 28 3.13 12.93 15.80
C LYS A 28 3.59 11.48 15.79
N LYS A 29 2.76 10.57 16.31
CA LYS A 29 2.97 9.10 16.27
C LYS A 29 3.65 8.77 14.95
N ALA A 30 4.86 8.22 15.02
CA ALA A 30 5.67 7.93 13.85
C ALA A 30 4.82 7.07 12.91
N VAL A 31 4.37 7.67 11.79
CA VAL A 31 3.66 6.93 10.76
C VAL A 31 4.61 5.80 10.37
N PRO A 32 4.23 4.52 10.50
CA PRO A 32 5.17 3.42 10.35
C PRO A 32 5.95 3.55 9.04
N ARG A 33 7.24 3.89 9.15
CA ARG A 33 8.11 4.16 8.00
C ARG A 33 8.70 2.84 7.53
N GLY A 34 7.95 2.17 6.67
CA GLY A 34 8.36 0.94 6.00
C GLY A 34 7.18 0.00 5.70
N PRO A 35 7.21 -0.79 4.62
CA PRO A 35 6.15 -1.75 4.30
C PRO A 35 5.89 -2.74 5.45
N LEU A 36 6.94 -3.22 6.12
CA LEU A 36 6.84 -4.10 7.27
C LEU A 36 6.12 -3.45 8.46
N ALA A 37 6.49 -2.22 8.80
CA ALA A 37 5.90 -1.51 9.93
C ALA A 37 4.42 -1.21 9.69
N LYS A 38 4.03 -0.86 8.45
CA LYS A 38 2.62 -0.65 8.07
C LYS A 38 1.81 -1.95 8.15
N LEU A 39 2.40 -3.04 7.69
CA LEU A 39 1.75 -4.35 7.73
C LEU A 39 1.49 -4.80 9.16
N LYS A 40 2.49 -4.71 10.05
CA LYS A 40 2.33 -5.05 11.47
C LYS A 40 1.33 -4.15 12.18
N ALA A 41 1.33 -2.85 11.87
CA ALA A 41 0.41 -1.90 12.49
C ALA A 41 -1.07 -2.13 12.13
N VAL A 42 -1.37 -2.66 10.94
CA VAL A 42 -2.75 -2.83 10.45
C VAL A 42 -3.23 -4.27 10.55
N TYR A 43 -2.34 -5.24 10.31
CA TYR A 43 -2.70 -6.65 10.13
C TYR A 43 -1.98 -7.59 11.09
N GLU A 44 -1.16 -7.07 12.01
CA GLU A 44 -0.35 -7.81 12.99
C GLU A 44 0.77 -8.66 12.37
N SER A 45 0.43 -9.56 11.43
CA SER A 45 1.34 -10.48 10.76
C SER A 45 1.08 -10.58 9.25
N LYS A 46 2.04 -11.18 8.53
CA LYS A 46 1.92 -11.38 7.08
C LYS A 46 0.87 -12.44 6.78
N GLU A 47 0.84 -13.48 7.59
CA GLU A 47 -0.04 -14.63 7.53
C GLU A 47 -1.49 -14.22 7.73
N SER A 48 -1.77 -13.35 8.71
CA SER A 48 -3.09 -12.77 8.94
C SER A 48 -3.59 -11.98 7.73
N LEU A 49 -2.72 -11.16 7.12
CA LEU A 49 -3.06 -10.44 5.89
C LEU A 49 -3.36 -11.40 4.72
N VAL A 50 -2.52 -12.42 4.54
CA VAL A 50 -2.73 -13.41 3.48
C VAL A 50 -4.04 -14.16 3.69
N GLY A 51 -4.37 -14.60 4.90
CA GLY A 51 -5.65 -15.27 5.20
C GLY A 51 -6.85 -14.42 4.81
N ASN A 52 -6.85 -13.13 5.19
CA ASN A 52 -7.92 -12.19 4.83
C ASN A 52 -8.02 -11.95 3.32
N LEU A 53 -6.89 -11.89 2.62
CA LEU A 53 -6.83 -11.66 1.19
C LEU A 53 -7.32 -12.87 0.38
N VAL A 54 -6.97 -14.08 0.81
CA VAL A 54 -7.29 -15.32 0.08
C VAL A 54 -8.81 -15.49 -0.08
N GLY A 55 -9.57 -15.29 1.00
CA GLY A 55 -11.04 -15.39 0.92
C GLY A 55 -11.69 -14.38 -0.02
N THR A 56 -11.02 -13.25 -0.30
CA THR A 56 -11.56 -12.21 -1.18
C THR A 56 -11.02 -12.28 -2.61
N LEU A 57 -9.76 -12.71 -2.79
CA LEU A 57 -9.07 -12.71 -4.08
C LEU A 57 -9.27 -14.00 -4.87
N ARG A 58 -9.62 -15.10 -4.20
CA ARG A 58 -9.80 -16.40 -4.82
C ARG A 58 -10.80 -16.32 -5.98
N THR A 59 -10.37 -16.83 -7.14
CA THR A 59 -11.23 -17.07 -8.29
C THR A 59 -11.82 -18.48 -8.20
N ALA A 60 -12.85 -18.78 -9.01
CA ALA A 60 -13.55 -20.07 -8.95
C ALA A 60 -12.62 -21.26 -9.23
N ASP A 61 -11.62 -21.06 -10.09
CA ASP A 61 -10.69 -22.10 -10.53
C ASP A 61 -9.38 -22.17 -9.71
N GLU A 62 -9.19 -21.28 -8.73
CA GLU A 62 -7.95 -21.25 -7.94
C GLU A 62 -8.08 -22.04 -6.63
N ASP A 63 -7.09 -22.91 -6.38
CA ASP A 63 -6.93 -23.59 -5.09
C ASP A 63 -6.49 -22.60 -4.00
N GLU A 64 -7.11 -22.73 -2.84
CA GLU A 64 -6.89 -21.84 -1.71
C GLU A 64 -5.47 -21.97 -1.13
N GLY A 65 -4.95 -23.20 -1.04
CA GLY A 65 -3.62 -23.49 -0.53
C GLY A 65 -2.54 -22.96 -1.47
N ALA A 66 -2.70 -23.20 -2.78
CA ALA A 66 -1.81 -22.68 -3.81
C ALA A 66 -1.76 -21.14 -3.81
N LEU A 67 -2.92 -20.49 -3.68
CA LEU A 67 -3.02 -19.03 -3.59
C LEU A 67 -2.35 -18.50 -2.30
N LYS A 68 -2.60 -19.13 -1.15
CA LYS A 68 -1.93 -18.82 0.13
C LYS A 68 -0.42 -18.87 -0.02
N GLN A 69 0.11 -19.96 -0.56
CA GLN A 69 1.55 -20.15 -0.78
C GLN A 69 2.15 -19.07 -1.69
N ARG A 70 1.44 -18.72 -2.77
CA ARG A 70 1.87 -17.65 -3.68
C ARG A 70 1.90 -16.28 -2.99
N LEU A 71 0.90 -15.97 -2.17
CA LEU A 71 0.81 -14.72 -1.43
C LEU A 71 1.86 -14.64 -0.31
N LEU A 72 2.18 -15.76 0.35
CA LEU A 72 3.28 -15.82 1.32
C LEU A 72 4.64 -15.57 0.68
N LYS A 73 4.83 -15.89 -0.60
CA LYS A 73 6.05 -15.56 -1.36
C LYS A 73 6.09 -14.09 -1.83
N ALA A 74 4.97 -13.38 -1.82
CA ALA A 74 4.91 -11.98 -2.23
C ALA A 74 5.59 -11.05 -1.20
N SER A 75 6.07 -9.90 -1.66
CA SER A 75 6.65 -8.88 -0.78
C SER A 75 5.57 -8.16 0.05
N ASN A 76 5.95 -7.64 1.21
CA ASN A 76 5.00 -6.92 2.08
C ASN A 76 4.40 -5.68 1.40
N ALA A 77 5.16 -5.02 0.53
CA ALA A 77 4.65 -3.89 -0.26
C ALA A 77 3.55 -4.33 -1.24
N GLN A 78 3.70 -5.49 -1.88
CA GLN A 78 2.69 -6.06 -2.78
C GLN A 78 1.43 -6.47 -2.01
N LEU A 79 1.58 -7.08 -0.85
CA LEU A 79 0.43 -7.47 -0.02
C LEU A 79 -0.37 -6.25 0.45
N LEU A 80 0.31 -5.19 0.89
CA LEU A 80 -0.36 -3.93 1.24
C LEU A 80 -1.07 -3.31 0.03
N ARG A 81 -0.46 -3.34 -1.16
CA ARG A 81 -1.12 -2.89 -2.39
C ARG A 81 -2.36 -3.71 -2.70
N LEU A 82 -2.30 -5.04 -2.57
CA LEU A 82 -3.45 -5.91 -2.78
C LEU A 82 -4.57 -5.59 -1.78
N ALA A 83 -4.24 -5.38 -0.51
CA ALA A 83 -5.21 -4.98 0.50
C ALA A 83 -5.89 -3.67 0.15
N THR A 84 -5.13 -2.63 -0.23
CA THR A 84 -5.73 -1.37 -0.68
C THR A 84 -6.62 -1.51 -1.92
N THR A 85 -6.31 -2.48 -2.79
CA THR A 85 -7.11 -2.76 -4.00
C THR A 85 -8.42 -3.43 -3.62
N VAL A 86 -8.37 -4.42 -2.72
CA VAL A 86 -9.55 -5.07 -2.16
C VAL A 86 -10.44 -4.07 -1.45
N ASP A 87 -9.87 -3.18 -0.63
CA ASP A 87 -10.62 -2.13 0.07
C ASP A 87 -11.28 -1.16 -0.92
N LYS A 88 -10.58 -0.76 -1.98
CA LYS A 88 -11.16 0.07 -3.04
C LYS A 88 -12.34 -0.61 -3.72
N VAL A 89 -12.21 -1.89 -4.07
CA VAL A 89 -13.30 -2.65 -4.69
C VAL A 89 -14.49 -2.78 -3.75
N LYS A 90 -14.26 -3.10 -2.48
CA LYS A 90 -15.33 -3.16 -1.46
C LYS A 90 -16.03 -1.81 -1.29
N LYS A 91 -15.28 -0.71 -1.25
CA LYS A 91 -15.86 0.64 -1.08
C LYS A 91 -16.61 1.17 -2.30
N GLN A 92 -16.11 0.90 -3.51
CA GLN A 92 -16.68 1.47 -4.73
C GLN A 92 -17.74 0.58 -5.37
N TYR A 93 -17.59 -0.74 -5.25
CA TYR A 93 -18.44 -1.71 -5.94
C TYR A 93 -19.13 -2.68 -4.99
N GLY A 94 -18.68 -2.80 -3.73
CA GLY A 94 -19.19 -3.76 -2.74
C GLY A 94 -18.51 -5.13 -2.78
N GLY A 95 -17.97 -5.55 -3.94
CA GLY A 95 -17.32 -6.85 -4.07
C GLY A 95 -17.02 -7.24 -5.51
N ARG A 96 -16.48 -8.45 -5.69
CA ARG A 96 -16.04 -8.95 -7.00
C ARG A 96 -17.18 -9.12 -7.99
N GLN A 97 -18.30 -9.70 -7.56
CA GLN A 97 -19.45 -9.96 -8.44
C GLN A 97 -20.08 -8.65 -8.93
N GLN A 98 -20.23 -7.67 -8.05
CA GLN A 98 -20.75 -6.35 -8.40
C GLN A 98 -19.79 -5.57 -9.30
N LEU A 99 -18.47 -5.76 -9.14
CA LEU A 99 -17.48 -5.21 -10.05
C LEU A 99 -17.61 -5.79 -11.46
N ILE A 100 -17.84 -7.10 -11.59
CA ILE A 100 -18.06 -7.76 -12.89
C ILE A 100 -19.35 -7.22 -13.54
N ASP A 101 -20.43 -7.12 -12.78
CA ASP A 101 -21.69 -6.56 -13.26
C ASP A 101 -21.53 -5.10 -13.72
N ALA A 102 -20.88 -4.26 -12.92
CA ALA A 102 -20.58 -2.87 -13.28
C ALA A 102 -19.76 -2.75 -14.57
N VAL A 103 -18.73 -3.58 -14.74
CA VAL A 103 -17.93 -3.62 -15.99
C VAL A 103 -18.79 -4.06 -17.17
N SER A 104 -19.60 -5.11 -16.99
CA SER A 104 -20.44 -5.64 -18.06
C SER A 104 -21.48 -4.62 -18.53
N LYS A 105 -22.08 -3.85 -17.60
CA LYS A 105 -23.00 -2.75 -17.87
C LYS A 105 -22.31 -1.60 -18.59
N ALA A 106 -21.14 -1.17 -18.10
CA ALA A 106 -20.38 -0.09 -18.72
C ALA A 106 -19.90 -0.42 -20.14
N MET A 107 -19.73 -1.70 -20.47
CA MET A 107 -19.35 -2.16 -21.81
C MET A 107 -20.54 -2.57 -22.68
N ASN A 108 -21.78 -2.35 -22.24
CA ASN A 108 -23.01 -2.79 -22.92
C ASN A 108 -23.04 -4.29 -23.25
N LYS A 109 -22.35 -5.10 -22.45
CA LYS A 109 -22.24 -6.57 -22.58
C LYS A 109 -22.85 -7.30 -21.38
N ALA A 110 -23.77 -6.67 -20.66
CA ALA A 110 -24.40 -7.25 -19.48
C ALA A 110 -25.22 -8.53 -19.75
N LYS A 111 -25.59 -8.81 -21.00
CA LYS A 111 -26.33 -10.02 -21.40
C LYS A 111 -25.41 -11.15 -21.93
N ASP A 112 -24.13 -10.86 -22.09
CA ASP A 112 -23.15 -11.78 -22.68
C ASP A 112 -22.53 -12.65 -21.58
N LYS A 113 -23.03 -13.89 -21.49
CA LYS A 113 -22.61 -14.86 -20.46
C LYS A 113 -21.14 -15.26 -20.63
N ASP A 114 -20.65 -15.35 -21.86
CA ASP A 114 -19.27 -15.71 -22.15
C ASP A 114 -18.32 -14.58 -21.72
N PHE A 115 -18.74 -13.33 -21.96
CA PHE A 115 -18.01 -12.16 -21.48
C PHE A 115 -17.96 -12.09 -19.95
N MET A 116 -19.09 -12.29 -19.26
CA MET A 116 -19.12 -12.34 -17.80
C MET A 116 -18.24 -13.47 -17.23
N SER A 117 -18.26 -14.64 -17.87
CA SER A 117 -17.42 -15.78 -17.48
C SER A 117 -15.93 -15.46 -17.68
N LYS A 118 -15.58 -14.76 -18.77
CA LYS A 118 -14.22 -14.28 -19.00
C LYS A 118 -13.78 -13.27 -17.94
N LEU A 119 -14.66 -12.34 -17.55
CA LEU A 119 -14.39 -11.41 -16.45
C LEU A 119 -14.21 -12.15 -15.12
N ALA A 120 -15.00 -13.20 -14.87
CA ALA A 120 -14.88 -14.03 -13.68
C ALA A 120 -13.59 -14.87 -13.63
N SER A 121 -12.83 -14.97 -14.71
CA SER A 121 -11.49 -15.57 -14.71
C SER A 121 -10.38 -14.55 -14.35
N PHE A 122 -10.63 -13.25 -14.52
CA PHE A 122 -9.59 -12.24 -14.27
C PHE A 122 -9.32 -12.00 -12.78
N PRO A 123 -8.05 -11.68 -12.42
CA PRO A 123 -7.71 -11.31 -11.07
C PRO A 123 -8.34 -9.94 -10.71
N LEU A 124 -8.69 -9.76 -9.44
CA LEU A 124 -9.40 -8.58 -8.95
C LEU A 124 -8.73 -7.23 -9.32
N PRO A 125 -7.39 -7.06 -9.28
CA PRO A 125 -6.75 -5.84 -9.74
C PRO A 125 -6.99 -5.52 -11.22
N ARG A 126 -7.08 -6.55 -12.08
CA ARG A 126 -7.34 -6.37 -13.51
C ARG A 126 -8.79 -5.96 -13.76
N LEU A 127 -9.74 -6.52 -13.01
CA LEU A 127 -11.13 -6.12 -13.06
C LEU A 127 -11.33 -4.66 -12.64
N LEU A 128 -10.64 -4.21 -11.59
CA LEU A 128 -10.70 -2.80 -11.16
C LEU A 128 -10.18 -1.86 -12.25
N ASP A 129 -9.08 -2.23 -12.91
CA ASP A 129 -8.54 -1.46 -14.02
C ASP A 129 -9.52 -1.38 -15.20
N LEU A 130 -10.14 -2.50 -15.58
CA LEU A 130 -11.19 -2.54 -16.62
C LEU A 130 -12.39 -1.66 -16.25
N ALA A 131 -12.85 -1.70 -15.00
CA ALA A 131 -13.93 -0.83 -14.53
C ALA A 131 -13.55 0.64 -14.60
N SER A 132 -12.33 1.00 -14.19
CA SER A 132 -11.83 2.37 -14.29
C SER A 132 -11.70 2.85 -15.74
N ALA A 133 -11.32 1.97 -16.66
CA ALA A 133 -11.19 2.28 -18.07
C ALA A 133 -12.57 2.43 -18.73
N ALA A 134 -13.51 1.55 -18.41
CA ALA A 134 -14.88 1.65 -18.89
C ALA A 134 -15.57 2.92 -18.38
N ALA A 135 -15.41 3.26 -17.09
CA ALA A 135 -15.92 4.50 -16.51
C ALA A 135 -15.32 5.76 -17.16
N ARG A 136 -14.04 5.72 -17.56
CA ARG A 136 -13.40 6.82 -18.30
C ARG A 136 -13.90 6.97 -19.73
N ARG A 137 -14.30 5.87 -20.38
CA ARG A 137 -14.85 5.89 -21.76
C ARG A 137 -16.32 6.31 -21.81
N ALA A 138 -17.05 6.12 -20.71
CA ALA A 138 -18.45 6.53 -20.59
C ALA A 138 -18.60 8.02 -20.20
N LYS A 139 -17.51 8.68 -19.81
CA LYS A 139 -17.42 10.12 -19.59
C LYS A 139 -16.97 10.82 -20.86
#